data_AF-A0A851PL44-F1
#
_entry.id   AF-A0A851PL44-F1
#
_cell.length_a   1.000
_cell.length_b   1.000
_cell.length_c   1.000
_cell.angle_alpha   90.00
_cell.angle_beta   90.00
_cell.angle_gamma   90.00
#
_symmetry.space_group_name_H-M   'P 1'
#
loop_
_entity.id
_entity.type
_entity.pdbx_description
1 polymer ?
#
loop_
_entity_poly.entity_id
_entity_poly.type
_entity_poly.pdbx_seq_one_letter_code
_entity_poly.pdbx_strand_id
1 'polypeptide(L)'
;KILSLEKVKEECNHLPGEKDKEIQNLKDKLRSKNKNSAVSLLQSQREEKTKEAERREQLLHSLSEEMNQLKCNLSTVTAKCSELENRAGTSQASQEVVTNSTGSPTHLYEIEEKLKDALEKNQQWLIYDQQREAYVRGLLGRIFELEQKSERVSQQESKGFSSEGHLEEEKQKYYDQLLRTAKSDLETERRTITQLRSELNEFKKKYEETQREITSLNALLQSQRVAEMETLENENKMKEEKVQRLKQENETLKGQLREGMKKSENLLCQVQLLRKSLLKQEEEHTRIALLEQQIQICTTDFENEKLYRQNLQDQLNEVLKELRKAREQITRLEPLKLQESRRMEPQEDLQAVFEEKLTTYDRSPSLKHSSLLDESFLECPRCKVQYPTSQHRELLAHIDFCTA
;
A
#
# COMPACT_ATOMS: atom_id res chain seq x y z
N LYS A 1 -10.65 -64.53 37.98
CA LYS A 1 -11.44 -63.39 37.47
C LYS A 1 -11.45 -62.23 38.48
N ILE A 2 -11.77 -62.46 39.75
CA ILE A 2 -11.70 -61.42 40.82
C ILE A 2 -10.25 -60.94 41.04
N LEU A 3 -9.30 -61.85 41.27
CA LEU A 3 -7.86 -61.51 41.42
C LEU A 3 -7.26 -60.78 40.20
N SER A 4 -7.78 -61.08 39.01
CA SER A 4 -7.37 -60.46 37.74
C SER A 4 -7.82 -59.00 37.67
N LEU A 5 -9.06 -58.72 38.12
CA LEU A 5 -9.62 -57.38 38.18
C LEU A 5 -8.98 -56.54 39.28
N GLU A 6 -8.62 -57.16 40.40
CA GLU A 6 -7.96 -56.50 41.51
C GLU A 6 -6.55 -56.03 41.14
N LYS A 7 -5.79 -56.87 40.42
CA LYS A 7 -4.49 -56.49 39.86
C LYS A 7 -4.57 -55.33 38.86
N VAL A 8 -5.55 -55.37 37.95
CA VAL A 8 -5.78 -54.28 36.99
C VAL A 8 -6.23 -53.00 37.69
N LYS A 9 -7.02 -53.10 38.76
CA LYS A 9 -7.42 -51.96 39.58
C LYS A 9 -6.22 -51.34 40.31
N GLU A 10 -5.32 -52.15 40.85
CA GLU A 10 -4.06 -51.68 41.45
C GLU A 10 -3.15 -50.99 40.42
N GLU A 11 -2.98 -51.59 39.24
CA GLU A 11 -2.21 -50.99 38.14
C GLU A 11 -2.83 -49.65 37.67
N CYS A 12 -4.16 -49.58 37.59
CA CYS A 12 -4.88 -48.36 37.20
C CYS A 12 -4.83 -47.27 38.29
N ASN A 13 -4.68 -47.65 39.57
CA ASN A 13 -4.50 -46.71 40.66
C ASN A 13 -3.06 -46.16 40.76
N HIS A 14 -2.07 -46.92 40.32
CA HIS A 14 -0.66 -46.51 40.34
C HIS A 14 -0.26 -45.65 39.12
N LEU A 15 -0.84 -45.91 37.94
CA LEU A 15 -0.54 -45.18 36.70
C LEU A 15 -0.68 -43.64 36.80
N PRO A 16 -1.73 -43.09 37.42
CA PRO A 16 -1.90 -41.64 37.55
C PRO A 16 -0.78 -41.01 38.38
N GLY A 17 -0.37 -41.65 39.47
CA GLY A 17 0.70 -41.15 40.33
C GLY A 17 2.07 -41.15 39.64
N GLU A 18 2.32 -42.10 38.73
CA GLU A 18 3.52 -42.10 37.89
C GLU A 18 3.48 -41.01 36.83
N LYS A 19 2.32 -40.80 36.20
CA LYS A 19 2.11 -39.73 35.23
C LYS A 19 2.23 -38.35 35.86
N ASP A 20 1.73 -38.17 37.09
CA ASP A 20 1.87 -36.92 37.83
C ASP A 20 3.34 -36.64 38.20
N LYS A 21 4.11 -37.67 38.58
CA LYS A 21 5.55 -37.54 38.80
C LYS A 21 6.29 -37.17 37.52
N GLU A 22 5.94 -37.78 36.39
CA GLU A 22 6.52 -37.46 35.08
C GLU A 22 6.21 -36.02 34.65
N ILE A 23 4.96 -35.57 34.82
CA ILE A 23 4.54 -34.19 34.57
C ILE A 23 5.31 -33.21 35.46
N GLN A 24 5.46 -33.54 36.75
CA GLN A 24 6.19 -32.68 37.68
C GLN A 24 7.67 -32.56 37.30
N ASN A 25 8.30 -33.67 36.90
CA ASN A 25 9.70 -33.68 36.46
C ASN A 25 9.90 -32.86 35.17
N LEU A 26 8.97 -32.95 34.22
CA LEU A 26 8.98 -32.13 33.01
C LEU A 26 8.79 -30.63 33.33
N LYS A 27 7.90 -30.29 34.26
CA LYS A 27 7.70 -28.90 34.72
C LYS A 27 8.95 -28.34 35.37
N ASP A 28 9.62 -29.11 36.23
CA ASP A 28 10.84 -28.67 36.91
C ASP A 28 12.01 -28.52 35.94
N LYS A 29 12.10 -29.39 34.93
CA LYS A 29 13.08 -29.29 33.83
C LYS A 29 12.82 -28.07 32.93
N LEU A 30 11.56 -27.71 32.69
CA LEU A 30 11.19 -26.49 31.96
C LEU A 30 11.51 -25.24 32.78
N ARG A 31 11.20 -25.27 34.08
CA ARG A 31 11.46 -24.18 35.02
C ARG A 31 12.96 -23.95 35.24
N SER A 32 13.79 -24.99 35.24
CA SER A 32 15.25 -24.84 35.29
C SER A 32 15.84 -24.34 33.97
N LYS A 33 15.29 -24.75 32.82
CA LYS A 33 15.70 -24.23 31.50
C LYS A 33 15.33 -22.75 31.30
N ASN A 34 14.20 -22.31 31.85
CA ASN A 34 13.73 -20.93 31.78
C ASN A 34 14.43 -19.98 32.78
N LYS A 35 15.13 -20.54 33.78
CA LYS A 35 15.96 -19.80 34.75
C LYS A 35 17.39 -19.51 34.25
N ASN A 36 17.72 -19.90 33.02
CA ASN A 36 19.07 -19.82 32.50
C ASN A 36 19.31 -18.54 31.66
N SER A 37 20.45 -17.92 31.95
CA SER A 37 21.13 -16.74 31.38
C SER A 37 20.75 -16.22 29.99
N ALA A 38 20.25 -17.05 29.07
CA ALA A 38 19.88 -16.65 27.73
C ALA A 38 18.71 -15.64 27.70
N VAL A 39 17.69 -15.84 28.54
CA VAL A 39 16.53 -14.91 28.59
C VAL A 39 16.96 -13.57 29.18
N SER A 40 17.75 -13.58 30.25
CA SER A 40 18.31 -12.36 30.85
C SER A 40 19.27 -11.64 29.90
N LEU A 41 20.10 -12.37 29.16
CA LEU A 41 21.00 -11.81 28.15
C LEU A 41 20.23 -11.13 27.01
N LEU A 42 19.19 -11.78 26.49
CA LEU A 42 18.32 -11.20 25.46
C LEU A 42 17.56 -9.96 25.96
N GLN A 43 17.18 -9.95 27.24
CA GLN A 43 16.54 -8.81 27.87
C GLN A 43 17.51 -7.62 28.01
N SER A 44 18.72 -7.85 28.52
CA SER A 44 19.77 -6.81 28.58
C SER A 44 20.16 -6.29 27.19
N GLN A 45 20.24 -7.19 26.18
CA GLN A 45 20.52 -6.80 24.81
C GLN A 45 19.40 -5.93 24.20
N ARG A 46 18.13 -6.21 24.54
CA ARG A 46 16.99 -5.37 24.13
C ARG A 46 17.06 -3.99 24.78
N GLU A 47 17.32 -3.92 26.09
CA GLU A 47 17.47 -2.66 26.82
C GLU A 47 18.65 -1.81 26.31
N GLU A 48 19.75 -2.46 25.90
CA GLU A 48 20.87 -1.76 25.29
C GLU A 48 20.50 -1.20 23.91
N LYS A 49 19.79 -1.99 23.09
CA LYS A 49 19.29 -1.55 21.78
C LYS A 49 18.29 -0.41 21.88
N THR A 50 17.42 -0.38 22.90
CA THR A 50 16.50 0.75 23.11
C THR A 50 17.24 2.01 23.52
N LYS A 51 18.20 1.92 24.46
CA LYS A 51 19.03 3.07 24.86
C LYS A 51 19.84 3.63 23.69
N GLU A 52 20.35 2.75 22.83
CA GLU A 52 21.08 3.16 21.63
C GLU A 52 20.17 3.83 20.59
N ALA A 53 18.93 3.37 20.43
CA ALA A 53 17.95 4.03 19.58
C ALA A 53 17.61 5.45 20.09
N GLU A 54 17.41 5.61 21.40
CA GLU A 54 17.17 6.91 22.04
C GLU A 54 18.33 7.88 21.82
N ARG A 55 19.59 7.42 21.93
CA ARG A 55 20.77 8.28 21.64
C ARG A 55 20.82 8.73 20.18
N ARG A 56 20.48 7.84 19.24
CA ARG A 56 20.42 8.20 17.81
C ARG A 56 19.32 9.20 17.53
N GLU A 57 18.16 9.04 18.16
CA GLU A 57 17.05 9.97 18.02
C GLU A 57 17.41 11.36 18.57
N GLN A 58 18.08 11.43 19.73
CA GLN A 58 18.60 12.69 20.28
C GLN A 58 19.59 13.37 19.32
N LEU A 59 20.54 12.61 18.76
CA LEU A 59 21.51 13.15 17.81
C LEU A 59 20.82 13.68 16.54
N LEU A 60 19.82 12.97 16.02
CA LEU A 60 19.03 13.42 14.88
C LEU A 60 18.27 14.71 15.18
N HIS A 61 17.75 14.85 16.40
CA HIS A 61 17.06 16.06 16.82
C HIS A 61 18.02 17.25 16.84
N SER A 62 19.19 17.12 17.48
CA SER A 62 20.22 18.17 17.49
C SER A 62 20.72 18.53 16.09
N LEU A 63 20.96 17.54 15.22
CA LEU A 63 21.35 17.80 13.83
C LEU A 63 20.27 18.55 13.04
N SER A 64 19.01 18.23 13.28
CA SER A 64 17.89 18.94 12.67
C SER A 64 17.80 20.39 13.14
N GLU A 65 18.04 20.65 14.43
CA GLU A 65 18.09 22.02 14.98
C GLU A 65 19.23 22.83 14.35
N GLU A 66 20.44 22.28 14.28
CA GLU A 66 21.60 22.91 13.63
C GLU A 66 21.33 23.19 12.14
N MET A 67 20.72 22.24 11.43
CA MET A 67 20.35 22.43 10.03
C MET A 67 19.36 23.59 9.86
N ASN A 68 18.36 23.69 10.75
CA ASN A 68 17.39 24.78 10.72
C ASN A 68 18.06 26.13 11.04
N GLN A 69 18.98 26.16 12.00
CA GLN A 69 19.73 27.37 12.35
C GLN A 69 20.60 27.84 11.16
N LEU A 70 21.32 26.92 10.52
CA LEU A 70 22.12 27.20 9.32
C LEU A 70 21.25 27.72 8.17
N LYS A 71 20.06 27.15 7.98
CA LYS A 71 19.09 27.61 6.98
C LYS A 71 18.63 29.05 7.25
N CYS A 72 18.29 29.38 8.50
CA CYS A 72 17.93 30.74 8.91
C CYS A 72 19.09 31.73 8.70
N ASN A 73 20.31 31.33 9.04
CA ASN A 73 21.51 32.14 8.83
C ASN A 73 21.74 32.38 7.33
N LEU A 74 21.60 31.35 6.51
CA LEU A 74 21.76 31.45 5.06
C LEU A 74 20.70 32.36 4.45
N SER A 75 19.42 32.22 4.82
CA SER A 75 18.37 33.16 4.39
C SER A 75 18.68 34.60 4.79
N THR A 76 19.24 34.82 5.98
CA THR A 76 19.66 36.15 6.45
C THR A 76 20.82 36.71 5.61
N VAL A 77 21.83 35.90 5.30
CA VAL A 77 22.96 36.31 4.46
C VAL A 77 22.50 36.58 3.04
N THR A 78 21.67 35.71 2.47
CA THR A 78 21.09 35.91 1.14
C THR A 78 20.30 37.21 1.06
N ALA A 79 19.47 37.51 2.06
CA ALA A 79 18.74 38.78 2.11
C ALA A 79 19.69 39.99 2.13
N LYS A 80 20.75 39.94 2.94
CA LYS A 80 21.79 41.00 2.98
C LYS A 80 22.53 41.13 1.65
N CYS A 81 22.84 40.02 0.98
CA CYS A 81 23.45 40.05 -0.35
C CYS A 81 22.53 40.72 -1.37
N SER A 82 21.23 40.38 -1.38
CA SER A 82 20.25 41.02 -2.26
C SER A 82 20.07 42.50 -1.96
N GLU A 83 20.09 42.92 -0.68
CA GLU A 83 20.06 44.34 -0.31
C GLU A 83 21.29 45.11 -0.82
N LEU A 84 22.49 44.51 -0.68
CA LEU A 84 23.74 45.10 -1.20
C LEU A 84 23.75 45.17 -2.73
N GLU A 85 23.25 44.14 -3.41
CA GLU A 85 23.12 44.08 -4.86
C GLU A 85 22.13 45.12 -5.38
N ASN A 86 20.98 45.31 -4.72
CA ASN A 86 20.03 46.38 -5.05
C ASN A 86 20.64 47.78 -4.84
N ARG A 87 21.45 47.95 -3.79
CA ARG A 87 22.15 49.20 -3.51
C ARG A 87 23.28 49.49 -4.52
N ALA A 88 23.94 48.45 -5.03
CA ALA A 88 24.91 48.55 -6.12
C ALA A 88 24.22 48.84 -7.46
N GLY A 89 23.10 48.18 -7.76
CA GLY A 89 22.27 48.44 -8.95
C GLY A 89 21.69 49.86 -8.98
N THR A 90 21.32 50.43 -7.83
CA THR A 90 20.91 51.84 -7.74
C THR A 90 22.07 52.81 -8.02
N SER A 91 23.31 52.38 -7.78
CA SER A 91 24.52 53.16 -8.08
C SER A 91 24.98 53.03 -9.54
N GLN A 92 24.72 51.88 -10.19
CA GLN A 92 25.00 51.66 -11.62
C GLN A 92 23.90 52.17 -12.55
N ALA A 93 22.63 52.23 -12.12
CA ALA A 93 21.54 52.82 -12.90
C ALA A 93 21.71 54.34 -13.12
N SER A 94 22.57 55.00 -12.34
CA SER A 94 22.99 56.39 -12.56
C SER A 94 24.09 56.53 -13.61
N GLN A 95 24.67 55.43 -14.09
CA GLN A 95 25.86 55.42 -14.96
C GLN A 95 25.64 54.69 -16.30
N GLU A 96 24.50 54.01 -16.49
CA GLU A 96 24.26 53.12 -17.64
C GLU A 96 23.20 53.63 -18.65
N VAL A 97 22.96 54.95 -18.71
CA VAL A 97 22.17 55.59 -19.79
C VAL A 97 22.95 56.74 -20.42
N VAL A 98 24.16 56.46 -20.93
CA VAL A 98 24.88 57.36 -21.85
C VAL A 98 25.50 56.53 -22.98
N THR A 99 24.65 55.88 -23.77
CA THR A 99 24.92 55.69 -25.20
C THR A 99 23.60 55.87 -25.93
N ASN A 100 23.31 57.12 -26.32
CA ASN A 100 22.73 57.53 -27.60
C ASN A 100 22.13 58.94 -27.51
N SER A 101 22.54 59.76 -28.48
CA SER A 101 22.31 61.19 -28.66
C SER A 101 20.89 61.70 -28.36
N THR A 102 20.79 62.77 -27.58
CA THR A 102 20.24 64.10 -27.96
C THR A 102 20.31 65.01 -26.71
N GLY A 103 21.09 66.10 -26.79
CA GLY A 103 21.42 66.95 -25.64
C GLY A 103 20.21 67.69 -25.06
N SER A 104 19.80 67.30 -23.86
CA SER A 104 18.89 68.05 -23.01
C SER A 104 19.60 69.30 -22.45
N PRO A 105 18.93 70.48 -22.37
CA PRO A 105 19.50 71.73 -21.84
C PRO A 105 20.09 71.57 -20.43
N THR A 106 19.55 70.64 -19.63
CA THR A 106 20.01 70.36 -18.27
C THR A 106 21.44 69.80 -18.25
N HIS A 107 21.79 68.96 -19.24
CA HIS A 107 23.13 68.37 -19.33
C HIS A 107 24.19 69.39 -19.76
N LEU A 108 23.82 70.38 -20.58
CA LEU A 108 24.71 71.50 -20.92
C LEU A 108 25.00 72.37 -19.70
N TYR A 109 23.98 72.67 -18.89
CA TYR A 109 24.13 73.45 -17.66
C TYR A 109 25.02 72.74 -16.63
N GLU A 110 24.84 71.43 -16.43
CA GLU A 110 25.68 70.65 -15.52
C GLU A 110 27.15 70.57 -15.99
N ILE A 111 27.39 70.52 -17.30
CA ILE A 111 28.75 70.58 -17.85
C ILE A 111 29.35 71.97 -17.66
N GLU A 112 28.57 73.03 -17.87
CA GLU A 112 29.01 74.41 -17.66
C GLU A 112 29.35 74.68 -16.19
N GLU A 113 28.55 74.14 -15.26
CA GLU A 113 28.81 74.22 -13.81
C GLU A 113 30.09 73.47 -13.44
N LYS A 114 30.27 72.23 -13.92
CA LYS A 114 31.50 71.45 -13.69
C LYS A 114 32.73 72.13 -14.28
N LEU A 115 32.59 72.77 -15.44
CA LEU A 115 33.68 73.51 -16.07
C LEU A 115 34.04 74.75 -15.24
N LYS A 116 33.04 75.44 -14.69
CA LYS A 116 33.24 76.60 -13.81
C LYS A 116 33.94 76.20 -12.50
N ASP A 117 33.53 75.10 -11.86
CA ASP A 117 34.20 74.56 -10.67
C ASP A 117 35.65 74.15 -10.98
N ALA A 118 35.88 73.50 -12.13
CA ALA A 118 37.23 73.13 -12.55
C ALA A 118 38.12 74.36 -12.81
N LEU A 119 37.58 75.42 -13.41
CA LEU A 119 38.29 76.68 -13.64
C LEU A 119 38.61 77.39 -12.31
N GLU A 120 37.66 77.42 -11.37
CA GLU A 120 37.87 78.01 -10.06
C GLU A 120 38.97 77.26 -9.28
N LYS A 121 38.91 75.92 -9.26
CA LYS A 121 39.96 75.10 -8.64
C LYS A 121 41.32 75.28 -9.30
N ASN A 122 41.38 75.38 -10.63
CA ASN A 122 42.63 75.68 -11.33
C ASN A 122 43.19 77.04 -10.92
N GLN A 123 42.34 78.05 -10.74
CA GLN A 123 42.79 79.37 -10.30
C GLN A 123 43.28 79.34 -8.84
N GLN A 124 42.62 78.59 -7.97
CA GLN A 124 43.10 78.35 -6.60
C GLN A 124 44.45 77.62 -6.59
N TRP A 125 44.63 76.60 -7.42
CA TRP A 125 45.90 75.89 -7.59
C TRP A 125 47.01 76.81 -8.08
N LEU A 126 46.73 77.71 -9.01
CA LEU A 126 47.71 78.68 -9.50
C LEU A 126 48.15 79.64 -8.39
N ILE A 127 47.22 80.15 -7.57
CA ILE A 127 47.54 81.02 -6.44
C ILE A 127 48.37 80.25 -5.41
N TYR A 128 47.99 79.02 -5.09
CA TYR A 128 48.74 78.16 -4.17
C TYR A 128 50.16 77.92 -4.69
N ASP A 129 50.32 77.63 -5.98
CA ASP A 129 51.62 77.41 -6.59
C ASP A 129 52.49 78.67 -6.54
N GLN A 130 51.94 79.84 -6.87
CA GLN A 130 52.65 81.12 -6.74
C GLN A 130 53.07 81.42 -5.30
N GLN A 131 52.22 81.14 -4.31
CA GLN A 131 52.54 81.29 -2.89
C GLN A 131 53.63 80.32 -2.46
N ARG A 132 53.54 79.05 -2.89
CA ARG A 132 54.57 78.03 -2.64
C ARG A 132 55.90 78.46 -3.24
N GLU A 133 55.91 78.94 -4.47
CA GLU A 133 57.13 79.44 -5.11
C GLU A 133 57.70 80.68 -4.41
N ALA A 134 56.87 81.63 -3.99
CA ALA A 134 57.31 82.79 -3.22
C ALA A 134 57.90 82.38 -1.87
N TYR A 135 57.29 81.41 -1.19
CA TYR A 135 57.80 80.85 0.07
C TYR A 135 59.14 80.15 -0.13
N VAL A 136 59.27 79.30 -1.16
CA VAL A 136 60.53 78.64 -1.50
C VAL A 136 61.61 79.66 -1.86
N ARG A 137 61.28 80.69 -2.66
CA ARG A 137 62.21 81.79 -2.96
C ARG A 137 62.64 82.53 -1.69
N GLY A 138 61.73 82.76 -0.74
CA GLY A 138 62.04 83.35 0.56
C GLY A 138 62.95 82.45 1.42
N LEU A 139 62.69 81.14 1.46
CA LEU A 139 63.54 80.17 2.14
C LEU A 139 64.94 80.13 1.53
N LEU A 140 65.05 80.10 0.20
CA LEU A 140 66.35 80.14 -0.49
C LEU A 140 67.12 81.42 -0.18
N GLY A 141 66.44 82.58 -0.15
CA GLY A 141 67.06 83.83 0.30
C GLY A 141 67.55 83.76 1.74
N ARG A 142 66.77 83.15 2.64
CA ARG A 142 67.16 82.98 4.04
C ARG A 142 68.32 82.01 4.22
N ILE A 143 68.33 80.91 3.47
CA ILE A 143 69.44 79.95 3.43
C ILE A 143 70.69 80.68 2.97
N PHE A 144 70.62 81.44 1.89
CA PHE A 144 71.76 82.22 1.38
C PHE A 144 72.29 83.25 2.41
N GLU A 145 71.40 83.97 3.11
CA GLU A 145 71.81 84.86 4.20
C GLU A 145 72.53 84.13 5.34
N LEU A 146 72.03 82.95 5.71
CA LEU A 146 72.60 82.13 6.78
C LEU A 146 73.94 81.52 6.36
N GLU A 147 74.06 81.05 5.12
CA GLU A 147 75.32 80.57 4.54
C GLU A 147 76.36 81.68 4.55
N GLN A 148 76.02 82.89 4.11
CA GLN A 148 76.94 84.03 4.12
C GLN A 148 77.34 84.45 5.56
N LYS A 149 76.43 84.32 6.53
CA LYS A 149 76.76 84.54 7.96
C LYS A 149 77.69 83.43 8.47
N SER A 150 77.43 82.17 8.13
CA SER A 150 78.27 81.03 8.50
C SER A 150 79.67 81.15 7.90
N GLU A 151 79.79 81.63 6.67
CA GLU A 151 81.07 81.82 6.01
C GLU A 151 81.86 82.98 6.61
N ARG A 152 81.17 84.06 7.03
CA ARG A 152 81.77 85.14 7.83
C ARG A 152 82.22 84.67 9.22
N VAL A 153 81.46 83.78 9.87
CA VAL A 153 81.84 83.18 11.16
C VAL A 153 83.00 82.20 11.00
N SER A 154 83.00 81.38 9.95
CA SER A 154 84.11 80.46 9.62
C SER A 154 85.40 81.22 9.30
N GLN A 155 85.33 82.37 8.62
CA GLN A 155 86.49 83.25 8.44
C GLN A 155 86.97 83.88 9.77
N GLN A 156 86.07 84.10 10.74
CA GLN A 156 86.41 84.63 12.06
C GLN A 156 86.99 83.55 13.00
N GLU A 157 86.65 82.28 12.80
CA GLU A 157 87.20 81.11 13.52
C GLU A 157 88.60 80.70 13.02
N SER A 158 89.03 81.17 11.84
CA SER A 158 90.40 80.97 11.33
C SER A 158 91.52 81.65 12.16
N LYS A 159 91.18 82.32 13.27
CA LYS A 159 92.11 82.99 14.19
C LYS A 159 92.09 82.47 15.64
N GLY A 160 91.64 81.24 15.87
CA GLY A 160 91.53 80.66 17.21
C GLY A 160 91.98 79.20 17.34
N PHE A 161 93.14 78.82 16.80
CA PHE A 161 93.65 77.46 16.96
C PHE A 161 94.44 77.30 18.27
N SER A 162 93.88 76.55 19.23
CA SER A 162 94.65 75.88 20.30
C SER A 162 93.88 74.78 21.08
N SER A 163 92.79 74.19 20.55
CA SER A 163 92.07 73.11 21.25
C SER A 163 91.47 71.98 20.37
N GLU A 164 91.86 71.90 19.09
CA GLU A 164 91.22 71.03 18.08
C GLU A 164 91.46 69.52 18.29
N GLY A 165 92.62 69.12 18.82
CA GLY A 165 93.05 67.71 18.84
C GLY A 165 92.25 66.80 19.79
N HIS A 166 91.73 67.34 20.89
CA HIS A 166 90.93 66.57 21.85
C HIS A 166 89.49 66.34 21.35
N LEU A 167 88.92 67.33 20.65
CA LEU A 167 87.57 67.28 20.09
C LEU A 167 87.48 66.29 18.92
N GLU A 168 88.50 66.21 18.07
CA GLU A 168 88.50 65.28 16.92
C GLU A 168 88.62 63.81 17.37
N GLU A 169 89.35 63.54 18.46
CA GLU A 169 89.52 62.19 19.00
C GLU A 169 88.25 61.68 19.73
N GLU A 170 87.52 62.56 20.43
CA GLU A 170 86.21 62.26 21.01
C GLU A 170 85.15 62.00 19.94
N LYS A 171 85.17 62.78 18.86
CA LYS A 171 84.31 62.59 17.68
C LYS A 171 84.59 61.26 16.99
N GLN A 172 85.86 60.88 16.83
CA GLN A 172 86.23 59.58 16.29
C GLN A 172 85.72 58.43 17.18
N LYS A 173 85.91 58.53 18.51
CA LYS A 173 85.39 57.53 19.47
C LYS A 173 83.87 57.41 19.41
N TYR A 174 83.14 58.51 19.23
CA TYR A 174 81.69 58.51 19.06
C TYR A 174 81.26 57.77 17.79
N TYR A 175 81.89 58.04 16.64
CA TYR A 175 81.58 57.34 15.40
C TYR A 175 81.93 55.85 15.46
N ASP A 176 83.07 55.49 16.05
CA ASP A 176 83.47 54.10 16.24
C ASP A 176 82.52 53.35 17.17
N GLN A 177 82.01 54.02 18.21
CA GLN A 177 80.98 53.47 19.09
C GLN A 177 79.65 53.26 18.35
N LEU A 178 79.21 54.25 17.56
CA LEU A 178 77.99 54.16 16.76
C LEU A 178 78.06 53.01 15.73
N LEU A 179 79.19 52.88 15.03
CA LEU A 179 79.47 51.79 14.10
C LEU A 179 79.47 50.42 14.79
N ARG A 180 80.02 50.32 16.00
CA ARG A 180 80.00 49.09 16.79
C ARG A 180 78.58 48.70 17.20
N THR A 181 77.78 49.66 17.68
CA THR A 181 76.36 49.44 18.01
C THR A 181 75.57 49.00 16.77
N ALA A 182 75.68 49.74 15.66
CA ALA A 182 74.98 49.39 14.41
C ALA A 182 75.36 48.00 13.88
N LYS A 183 76.63 47.59 13.99
CA LYS A 183 77.07 46.23 13.63
C LYS A 183 76.48 45.17 14.54
N SER A 184 76.44 45.43 15.85
CA SER A 184 75.82 44.52 16.83
C SER A 184 74.32 44.37 16.54
N ASP A 185 73.61 45.47 16.31
CA ASP A 185 72.18 45.47 16.03
C ASP A 185 71.87 44.73 14.73
N LEU A 186 72.62 45.00 13.65
CA LEU A 186 72.50 44.27 12.38
C LEU A 186 72.70 42.76 12.57
N GLU A 187 73.66 42.35 13.40
CA GLU A 187 73.92 40.94 13.69
C GLU A 187 72.78 40.31 14.50
N THR A 188 72.18 41.04 15.45
CA THR A 188 70.99 40.57 16.15
C THR A 188 69.80 40.42 15.20
N GLU A 189 69.57 41.37 14.30
CA GLU A 189 68.51 41.30 13.28
C GLU A 189 68.73 40.13 12.30
N ARG A 190 69.98 39.83 11.94
CA ARG A 190 70.28 38.66 11.12
C ARG A 190 69.91 37.35 11.81
N ARG A 191 70.16 37.24 13.11
CA ARG A 191 69.80 36.07 13.91
C ARG A 191 68.28 35.93 14.05
N THR A 192 67.57 37.02 14.33
CA THR A 192 66.10 37.02 14.43
C THR A 192 65.46 36.64 13.09
N ILE A 193 65.95 37.20 11.97
CA ILE A 193 65.49 36.83 10.62
C ILE A 193 65.72 35.35 10.34
N THR A 194 66.88 34.80 10.73
CA THR A 194 67.20 33.38 10.51
C THR A 194 66.27 32.47 11.32
N GLN A 195 66.00 32.84 12.57
CA GLN A 195 65.06 32.11 13.45
C GLN A 195 63.62 32.15 12.90
N LEU A 196 63.12 33.33 12.54
CA LEU A 196 61.77 33.48 11.98
C LEU A 196 61.63 32.72 10.65
N ARG A 197 62.68 32.66 9.84
CA ARG A 197 62.69 31.84 8.61
C ARG A 197 62.58 30.34 8.92
N SER A 198 63.28 29.84 9.94
CA SER A 198 63.13 28.43 10.34
C SER A 198 61.73 28.14 10.88
N GLU A 199 61.17 29.01 11.71
CA GLU A 199 59.82 28.87 12.25
C GLU A 199 58.76 28.88 11.14
N LEU A 200 58.86 29.82 10.19
CA LEU A 200 57.98 29.89 9.02
C LEU A 200 58.04 28.61 8.18
N ASN A 201 59.23 28.05 8.00
CA ASN A 201 59.40 26.80 7.24
C ASN A 201 58.78 25.59 7.98
N GLU A 202 58.91 25.53 9.30
CA GLU A 202 58.23 24.51 10.11
C GLU A 202 56.71 24.64 10.04
N PHE A 203 56.16 25.86 10.15
CA PHE A 203 54.72 26.09 10.00
C PHE A 203 54.22 25.69 8.60
N LYS A 204 54.99 26.01 7.55
CA LYS A 204 54.66 25.61 6.18
C LYS A 204 54.62 24.08 6.04
N LYS A 205 55.62 23.37 6.58
CA LYS A 205 55.65 21.90 6.55
C LYS A 205 54.45 21.29 7.29
N LYS A 206 54.12 21.80 8.48
CA LYS A 206 52.95 21.36 9.25
C LYS A 206 51.66 21.60 8.49
N TYR A 207 51.51 22.75 7.83
CA TYR A 207 50.35 23.05 7.00
C TYR A 207 50.23 22.10 5.79
N GLU A 208 51.34 21.79 5.13
CA GLU A 208 51.35 20.82 4.02
C GLU A 208 51.03 19.39 4.49
N GLU A 209 51.44 19.01 5.69
CA GLU A 209 51.08 17.73 6.33
C GLU A 209 49.59 17.67 6.63
N THR A 210 49.03 18.67 7.31
CA THR A 210 47.59 18.71 7.62
C THR A 210 46.74 18.78 6.36
N GLN A 211 47.17 19.52 5.32
CA GLN A 211 46.47 19.56 4.04
C GLN A 211 46.43 18.18 3.36
N ARG A 212 47.52 17.40 3.44
CA ARG A 212 47.55 16.02 2.93
C ARG A 212 46.64 15.10 3.74
N GLU A 213 46.64 15.22 5.06
CA GLU A 213 45.75 14.45 5.93
C GLU A 213 44.28 14.74 5.65
N ILE A 214 43.89 16.01 5.51
CA ILE A 214 42.54 16.41 5.13
C ILE A 214 42.14 15.79 3.79
N THR A 215 43.04 15.82 2.80
CA THR A 215 42.78 15.23 1.49
C THR A 215 42.60 13.72 1.57
N SER A 216 43.44 13.03 2.35
CA SER A 216 43.35 11.58 2.60
C SER A 216 42.05 11.19 3.30
N LEU A 217 41.69 11.92 4.36
CA LEU A 217 40.44 11.69 5.10
C LEU A 217 39.21 11.96 4.23
N ASN A 218 39.25 13.00 3.41
CA ASN A 218 38.17 13.27 2.45
C ASN A 218 38.03 12.13 1.43
N ALA A 219 39.13 11.61 0.89
CA ALA A 219 39.10 10.47 -0.03
C ALA A 219 38.51 9.22 0.64
N LEU A 220 38.89 8.95 1.90
CA LEU A 220 38.36 7.84 2.68
C LEU A 220 36.86 8.00 2.94
N LEU A 221 36.42 9.20 3.34
CA LEU A 221 35.00 9.50 3.58
C LEU A 221 34.16 9.33 2.30
N GLN A 222 34.67 9.76 1.15
CA GLN A 222 34.00 9.56 -0.13
C GLN A 222 33.92 8.07 -0.48
N SER A 223 35.01 7.32 -0.31
CA SER A 223 35.01 5.87 -0.51
C SER A 223 34.00 5.16 0.39
N GLN A 224 33.90 5.58 1.66
CA GLN A 224 32.94 5.02 2.61
C GLN A 224 31.50 5.31 2.19
N ARG A 225 31.20 6.56 1.79
CA ARG A 225 29.86 6.93 1.29
C ARG A 225 29.45 6.12 0.06
N VAL A 226 30.38 5.88 -0.87
CA VAL A 226 30.12 5.05 -2.05
C VAL A 226 29.84 3.60 -1.64
N ALA A 227 30.66 3.01 -0.76
CA ALA A 227 30.44 1.65 -0.28
C ALA A 227 29.10 1.51 0.46
N GLU A 228 28.74 2.46 1.31
CA GLU A 228 27.43 2.49 1.99
C GLU A 228 26.29 2.59 0.97
N MET A 229 26.41 3.45 -0.04
CA MET A 229 25.42 3.57 -1.11
C MET A 229 25.25 2.26 -1.89
N GLU A 230 26.35 1.60 -2.27
CA GLU A 230 26.33 0.30 -2.95
C GLU A 230 25.67 -0.79 -2.09
N THR A 231 25.94 -0.82 -0.78
CA THR A 231 25.30 -1.79 0.11
C THR A 231 23.78 -1.56 0.20
N LEU A 232 23.34 -0.30 0.31
CA LEU A 232 21.93 0.05 0.33
C LEU A 232 21.23 -0.27 -1.00
N GLU A 233 21.88 0.00 -2.13
CA GLU A 233 21.37 -0.34 -3.45
C GLU A 233 21.18 -1.85 -3.61
N ASN A 234 22.18 -2.65 -3.19
CA ASN A 234 22.09 -4.10 -3.20
C ASN A 234 20.97 -4.61 -2.29
N GLU A 235 20.83 -4.07 -1.07
CA GLU A 235 19.71 -4.42 -0.18
C GLU A 235 18.35 -4.09 -0.81
N ASN A 236 18.23 -2.93 -1.45
CA ASN A 236 16.99 -2.50 -2.09
C ASN A 236 16.64 -3.42 -3.27
N LYS A 237 17.61 -3.79 -4.08
CA LYS A 237 17.44 -4.78 -5.15
C LYS A 237 16.95 -6.13 -4.61
N MET A 238 17.56 -6.63 -3.54
CA MET A 238 17.13 -7.89 -2.91
C MET A 238 15.70 -7.80 -2.34
N LYS A 239 15.33 -6.64 -1.76
CA LYS A 239 13.96 -6.37 -1.29
C LYS A 239 12.97 -6.35 -2.46
N GLU A 240 13.32 -5.72 -3.57
CA GLU A 240 12.49 -5.67 -4.78
C GLU A 240 12.25 -7.06 -5.38
N GLU A 241 13.30 -7.87 -5.52
CA GLU A 241 13.18 -9.26 -5.97
C GLU A 241 12.27 -10.09 -5.03
N LYS A 242 12.39 -9.89 -3.71
CA LYS A 242 11.51 -10.55 -2.73
C LYS A 242 10.06 -10.13 -2.89
N VAL A 243 9.79 -8.85 -3.09
CA VAL A 243 8.44 -8.33 -3.36
C VAL A 243 7.88 -8.95 -4.65
N GLN A 244 8.69 -9.05 -5.71
CA GLN A 244 8.26 -9.67 -6.96
C GLN A 244 7.92 -11.15 -6.79
N ARG A 245 8.73 -11.93 -6.07
CA ARG A 245 8.42 -13.34 -5.75
C ARG A 245 7.12 -13.47 -4.98
N LEU A 246 6.95 -12.70 -3.91
CA LEU A 246 5.73 -12.71 -3.11
C LEU A 246 4.50 -12.29 -3.92
N LYS A 247 4.66 -11.38 -4.88
CA LYS A 247 3.57 -10.98 -5.80
C LYS A 247 3.16 -12.15 -6.71
N GLN A 248 4.13 -12.89 -7.27
CA GLN A 248 3.85 -14.07 -8.09
C GLN A 248 3.20 -15.20 -7.28
N GLU A 249 3.67 -15.45 -6.06
CA GLU A 249 3.06 -16.41 -5.14
C GLU A 249 1.61 -16.03 -4.81
N ASN A 250 1.36 -14.76 -4.50
CA ASN A 250 0.00 -14.26 -4.24
C ASN A 250 -0.93 -14.46 -5.45
N GLU A 251 -0.48 -14.15 -6.66
CA GLU A 251 -1.30 -14.37 -7.86
C GLU A 251 -1.58 -15.85 -8.11
N THR A 252 -0.60 -16.72 -7.82
CA THR A 252 -0.76 -18.18 -7.90
C THR A 252 -1.80 -18.67 -6.89
N LEU A 253 -1.70 -18.24 -5.62
CA LEU A 253 -2.65 -18.58 -4.56
C LEU A 253 -4.06 -18.08 -4.86
N LYS A 254 -4.21 -16.86 -5.39
CA LYS A 254 -5.51 -16.34 -5.87
C LYS A 254 -6.09 -17.22 -6.97
N GLY A 255 -5.26 -17.71 -7.89
CA GLY A 255 -5.66 -18.66 -8.92
C GLY A 255 -6.23 -19.95 -8.32
N GLN A 256 -5.48 -20.57 -7.42
CA GLN A 256 -5.90 -21.79 -6.72
C GLN A 256 -7.19 -21.59 -5.91
N LEU A 257 -7.36 -20.44 -5.26
CA LEU A 257 -8.57 -20.10 -4.54
C LEU A 257 -9.79 -20.04 -5.48
N ARG A 258 -9.67 -19.37 -6.63
CA ARG A 258 -10.76 -19.30 -7.63
C ARG A 258 -11.13 -20.69 -8.16
N GLU A 259 -10.15 -21.53 -8.43
CA GLU A 259 -10.40 -22.91 -8.84
C GLU A 259 -11.09 -23.72 -7.74
N GLY A 260 -10.65 -23.56 -6.49
CA GLY A 260 -11.28 -24.16 -5.32
C GLY A 260 -12.75 -23.74 -5.17
N MET A 261 -13.04 -22.45 -5.33
CA MET A 261 -14.41 -21.92 -5.33
C MET A 261 -15.26 -22.54 -6.44
N LYS A 262 -14.76 -22.59 -7.68
CA LYS A 262 -15.46 -23.21 -8.80
C LYS A 262 -15.74 -24.70 -8.56
N LYS A 263 -14.78 -25.44 -7.99
CA LYS A 263 -14.98 -26.84 -7.61
C LYS A 263 -16.06 -26.99 -6.52
N SER A 264 -16.05 -26.10 -5.52
CA SER A 264 -17.05 -26.07 -4.46
C SER A 264 -18.46 -25.80 -5.01
N GLU A 265 -18.61 -24.81 -5.90
CA GLU A 265 -19.87 -24.50 -6.57
C GLU A 265 -20.39 -25.68 -7.39
N ASN A 266 -19.51 -26.34 -8.16
CA ASN A 266 -19.88 -27.53 -8.92
C ASN A 266 -20.36 -28.68 -8.02
N LEU A 267 -19.68 -28.92 -6.89
CA LEU A 267 -20.09 -29.93 -5.91
C LEU A 267 -21.44 -29.56 -5.27
N LEU A 268 -21.67 -28.29 -4.97
CA LEU A 268 -22.95 -27.81 -4.45
C LEU A 268 -24.08 -28.08 -5.45
N CYS A 269 -23.89 -27.80 -6.75
CA CYS A 269 -24.86 -28.11 -7.79
C CYS A 269 -25.15 -29.63 -7.85
N GLN A 270 -24.13 -30.48 -7.76
CA GLN A 270 -24.32 -31.93 -7.73
C GLN A 270 -25.12 -32.38 -6.50
N VAL A 271 -24.81 -31.88 -5.31
CA VAL A 271 -25.54 -32.18 -4.08
C VAL A 271 -27.00 -31.75 -4.18
N GLN A 272 -27.27 -30.57 -4.76
CA GLN A 272 -28.64 -30.09 -4.98
C GLN A 272 -29.43 -31.00 -5.94
N LEU A 273 -28.80 -31.47 -7.02
CA LEU A 273 -29.42 -32.42 -7.94
C LEU A 273 -29.75 -33.75 -7.27
N LEU A 274 -28.81 -34.29 -6.49
CA LEU A 274 -29.02 -35.53 -5.73
C LEU A 274 -30.15 -35.39 -4.71
N ARG A 275 -30.22 -34.27 -3.97
CA ARG A 275 -31.32 -33.99 -3.04
C ARG A 275 -32.68 -33.96 -3.76
N LYS A 276 -32.77 -33.31 -4.92
CA LYS A 276 -34.00 -33.30 -5.74
C LYS A 276 -34.38 -34.70 -6.22
N SER A 277 -33.41 -35.50 -6.63
CA SER A 277 -33.65 -36.89 -7.05
C SER A 277 -34.14 -37.75 -5.89
N LEU A 278 -33.56 -37.58 -4.70
CA LEU A 278 -33.96 -38.30 -3.50
C LEU A 278 -35.41 -37.98 -3.12
N LEU A 279 -35.80 -36.70 -3.14
CA LEU A 279 -37.18 -36.29 -2.89
C LEU A 279 -38.18 -36.94 -3.87
N LYS A 280 -37.85 -36.96 -5.17
CA LYS A 280 -38.68 -37.65 -6.16
C LYS A 280 -38.76 -39.15 -5.89
N GLN A 281 -37.67 -39.77 -5.46
CA GLN A 281 -37.66 -41.19 -5.12
C GLN A 281 -38.55 -41.47 -3.90
N GLU A 282 -38.54 -40.60 -2.90
CA GLU A 282 -39.45 -40.69 -1.75
C GLU A 282 -40.92 -40.55 -2.17
N GLU A 283 -41.25 -39.60 -3.05
CA GLU A 283 -42.58 -39.45 -3.62
C GLU A 283 -43.04 -40.72 -4.35
N GLU A 284 -42.20 -41.30 -5.22
CA GLU A 284 -42.52 -42.56 -5.91
C GLU A 284 -42.68 -43.73 -4.94
N HIS A 285 -41.84 -43.84 -3.91
CA HIS A 285 -41.99 -44.87 -2.87
C HIS A 285 -43.32 -44.75 -2.13
N THR A 286 -43.73 -43.53 -1.77
CA THR A 286 -45.05 -43.32 -1.13
C THR A 286 -46.20 -43.70 -2.06
N ARG A 287 -46.08 -43.41 -3.36
CA ARG A 287 -47.08 -43.80 -4.36
C ARG A 287 -47.17 -45.32 -4.51
N ILE A 288 -46.04 -46.01 -4.57
CA ILE A 288 -45.98 -47.48 -4.64
C ILE A 288 -46.65 -48.08 -3.40
N ALA A 289 -46.31 -47.61 -2.19
CA ALA A 289 -46.91 -48.11 -0.96
C ALA A 289 -48.45 -47.96 -0.93
N LEU A 290 -48.98 -46.83 -1.45
CA LEU A 290 -50.43 -46.63 -1.58
C LEU A 290 -51.08 -47.61 -2.57
N LEU A 291 -50.43 -47.86 -3.71
CA LEU A 291 -50.92 -48.82 -4.70
C LEU A 291 -50.87 -50.26 -4.16
N GLU A 292 -49.81 -50.63 -3.44
CA GLU A 292 -49.71 -51.93 -2.77
C GLU A 292 -50.83 -52.11 -1.74
N GLN A 293 -51.13 -51.08 -0.94
CA GLN A 293 -52.26 -51.10 -0.02
C GLN A 293 -53.59 -51.28 -0.75
N GLN A 294 -53.80 -50.58 -1.86
CA GLN A 294 -55.02 -50.70 -2.67
C GLN A 294 -55.17 -52.11 -3.24
N ILE A 295 -54.10 -52.69 -3.78
CA ILE A 295 -54.09 -54.08 -4.29
C ILE A 295 -54.46 -55.05 -3.17
N GLN A 296 -53.91 -54.88 -1.97
CA GLN A 296 -54.20 -55.73 -0.82
C GLN A 296 -55.69 -55.66 -0.41
N ILE A 297 -56.28 -54.46 -0.38
CA ILE A 297 -57.70 -54.26 -0.07
C ILE A 297 -58.57 -54.94 -1.14
N CYS A 298 -58.33 -54.67 -2.43
CA CYS A 298 -59.10 -55.28 -3.51
C CYS A 298 -58.97 -56.81 -3.53
N THR A 299 -57.80 -57.35 -3.20
CA THR A 299 -57.58 -58.81 -3.09
C THR A 299 -58.42 -59.39 -1.97
N THR A 300 -58.44 -58.74 -0.80
CA THR A 300 -59.23 -59.15 0.36
C THR A 300 -60.73 -59.10 0.06
N ASP A 301 -61.22 -58.02 -0.56
CA ASP A 301 -62.62 -57.88 -0.97
C ASP A 301 -63.02 -58.97 -1.98
N PHE A 302 -62.15 -59.27 -2.94
CA PHE A 302 -62.38 -60.33 -3.92
C PHE A 302 -62.45 -61.72 -3.26
N GLU A 303 -61.57 -62.02 -2.30
CA GLU A 303 -61.62 -63.27 -1.53
C GLU A 303 -62.91 -63.39 -0.71
N ASN A 304 -63.34 -62.29 -0.08
CA ASN A 304 -64.60 -62.23 0.66
C ASN A 304 -65.81 -62.47 -0.26
N GLU A 305 -65.86 -61.83 -1.43
CA GLU A 305 -66.92 -62.04 -2.43
C GLU A 305 -66.92 -63.47 -2.99
N LYS A 306 -65.73 -64.08 -3.16
CA LYS A 306 -65.62 -65.49 -3.54
C LYS A 306 -66.23 -66.41 -2.47
N LEU A 307 -65.91 -66.18 -1.19
CA LEU A 307 -66.49 -66.92 -0.07
C LEU A 307 -68.00 -66.73 0.01
N TYR A 308 -68.49 -65.50 -0.16
CA TYR A 308 -69.92 -65.18 -0.16
C TYR A 308 -70.67 -65.90 -1.29
N ARG A 309 -70.13 -65.87 -2.52
CA ARG A 309 -70.71 -66.59 -3.66
C ARG A 309 -70.73 -68.10 -3.44
N GLN A 310 -69.67 -68.68 -2.88
CA GLN A 310 -69.62 -70.10 -2.56
C GLN A 310 -70.72 -70.47 -1.55
N ASN A 311 -70.89 -69.67 -0.49
CA ASN A 311 -71.94 -69.88 0.50
C ASN A 311 -73.35 -69.80 -0.13
N LEU A 312 -73.61 -68.80 -0.98
CA LEU A 312 -74.87 -68.70 -1.72
C LEU A 312 -75.10 -69.90 -2.65
N GLN A 313 -74.06 -70.40 -3.32
CA GLN A 313 -74.14 -71.58 -4.15
C GLN A 313 -74.47 -72.84 -3.33
N ASP A 314 -73.88 -72.99 -2.15
CA ASP A 314 -74.17 -74.09 -1.24
C ASP A 314 -75.62 -74.01 -0.73
N GLN A 315 -76.10 -72.82 -0.36
CA GLN A 315 -77.50 -72.59 0.00
C GLN A 315 -78.47 -72.93 -1.13
N LEU A 316 -78.17 -72.50 -2.37
CA LEU A 316 -78.97 -72.82 -3.55
C LEU A 316 -79.04 -74.33 -3.79
N ASN A 317 -77.91 -75.04 -3.66
CA ASN A 317 -77.86 -76.48 -3.81
C ASN A 317 -78.72 -77.20 -2.77
N GLU A 318 -78.74 -76.73 -1.52
CA GLU A 318 -79.63 -77.26 -0.49
C GLU A 318 -81.11 -77.01 -0.84
N VAL A 319 -81.48 -75.80 -1.25
CA VAL A 319 -82.85 -75.51 -1.72
C VAL A 319 -83.24 -76.41 -2.90
N LEU A 320 -82.34 -76.64 -3.86
CA LEU A 320 -82.57 -77.55 -5.00
C LEU A 320 -82.70 -79.02 -4.58
N LYS A 321 -82.01 -79.46 -3.52
CA LYS A 321 -82.19 -80.80 -2.95
C LYS A 321 -83.56 -80.91 -2.28
N GLU A 322 -83.96 -79.91 -1.49
CA GLU A 322 -85.27 -79.89 -0.86
C GLU A 322 -86.41 -79.82 -1.89
N LEU A 323 -86.27 -79.02 -2.95
CA LEU A 323 -87.22 -79.00 -4.07
C LEU A 323 -87.32 -80.36 -4.76
N ARG A 324 -86.20 -81.07 -4.97
CA ARG A 324 -86.23 -82.44 -5.50
C ARG A 324 -86.95 -83.40 -4.57
N LYS A 325 -86.69 -83.35 -3.26
CA LYS A 325 -87.41 -84.15 -2.26
C LYS A 325 -88.91 -83.85 -2.28
N ALA A 326 -89.30 -82.57 -2.29
CA ALA A 326 -90.70 -82.15 -2.38
C ALA A 326 -91.36 -82.64 -3.67
N ARG A 327 -90.65 -82.55 -4.81
CA ARG A 327 -91.13 -83.06 -6.10
C ARG A 327 -91.29 -84.57 -6.10
N GLU A 328 -90.34 -85.31 -5.55
CA GLU A 328 -90.45 -86.77 -5.38
C GLU A 328 -91.61 -87.16 -4.46
N GLN A 329 -91.87 -86.38 -3.40
CA GLN A 329 -93.06 -86.57 -2.54
C GLN A 329 -94.35 -86.33 -3.33
N ILE A 330 -94.42 -85.28 -4.17
CA ILE A 330 -95.55 -85.03 -5.07
C ILE A 330 -95.74 -86.21 -6.04
N THR A 331 -94.67 -86.68 -6.69
CA THR A 331 -94.73 -87.82 -7.62
C THR A 331 -95.13 -89.13 -6.92
N ARG A 332 -94.75 -89.35 -5.66
CA ARG A 332 -95.19 -90.50 -4.85
C ARG A 332 -96.64 -90.42 -4.42
N LEU A 333 -97.21 -89.22 -4.35
CA LEU A 333 -98.64 -88.98 -4.07
C LEU A 333 -99.51 -89.10 -5.34
N GLU A 334 -98.91 -89.37 -6.50
CA GLU A 334 -99.60 -89.51 -7.78
C GLU A 334 -99.56 -90.98 -8.26
N PRO A 335 -100.55 -91.80 -7.83
CA PRO A 335 -101.46 -92.41 -8.81
C PRO A 335 -102.91 -92.56 -8.32
N LEU A 336 -103.86 -91.85 -8.97
CA LEU A 336 -105.14 -92.36 -9.52
C LEU A 336 -106.09 -91.21 -9.93
N LYS A 337 -106.05 -90.82 -11.22
CA LYS A 337 -107.18 -90.62 -12.18
C LYS A 337 -106.63 -89.89 -13.44
N LEU A 338 -106.49 -90.60 -14.57
CA LEU A 338 -107.40 -90.60 -15.74
C LEU A 338 -107.77 -89.17 -16.21
N GLN A 339 -107.20 -88.66 -17.30
CA GLN A 339 -107.51 -88.90 -18.73
C GLN A 339 -108.65 -87.99 -19.26
N GLU A 340 -108.39 -87.38 -20.43
CA GLU A 340 -109.19 -86.45 -21.28
C GLU A 340 -108.82 -84.96 -21.10
N SER A 341 -108.40 -84.19 -22.12
CA SER A 341 -108.69 -84.13 -23.56
C SER A 341 -107.45 -83.57 -24.31
N ARG A 342 -106.96 -84.07 -25.45
CA ARG A 342 -107.44 -84.07 -26.86
C ARG A 342 -107.78 -82.69 -27.47
N ARG A 343 -106.80 -82.03 -28.11
CA ARG A 343 -106.81 -81.66 -29.55
C ARG A 343 -105.57 -80.86 -29.99
N MET A 344 -104.96 -81.35 -31.08
CA MET A 344 -104.25 -80.71 -32.21
C MET A 344 -103.73 -79.25 -32.12
N GLU A 345 -102.44 -79.13 -32.45
CA GLU A 345 -101.66 -78.06 -33.13
C GLU A 345 -102.44 -77.09 -34.06
N PRO A 346 -101.94 -75.85 -34.34
CA PRO A 346 -100.61 -75.63 -34.95
C PRO A 346 -99.80 -74.36 -34.59
N GLN A 347 -98.52 -74.44 -34.95
CA GLN A 347 -97.55 -73.44 -35.42
C GLN A 347 -98.06 -72.00 -35.67
N GLU A 348 -97.34 -71.00 -35.14
CA GLU A 348 -96.76 -69.81 -35.80
C GLU A 348 -96.67 -68.56 -34.90
N ASP A 349 -95.44 -68.03 -34.85
CA ASP A 349 -95.04 -66.63 -34.89
C ASP A 349 -95.62 -65.60 -33.89
N LEU A 350 -94.84 -65.28 -32.86
CA LEU A 350 -94.90 -63.97 -32.17
C LEU A 350 -93.48 -63.55 -31.76
N GLN A 351 -92.63 -63.40 -32.78
CA GLN A 351 -91.42 -62.58 -32.72
C GLN A 351 -91.76 -61.14 -33.11
N ALA A 352 -92.62 -60.48 -32.34
CA ALA A 352 -92.85 -59.04 -32.43
C ALA A 352 -93.54 -58.57 -31.15
N VAL A 353 -93.15 -57.39 -30.66
CA VAL A 353 -93.72 -56.71 -29.49
C VAL A 353 -93.12 -57.15 -28.15
N PHE A 354 -91.84 -56.85 -27.93
CA PHE A 354 -91.37 -56.13 -26.72
C PHE A 354 -89.98 -55.49 -26.97
N GLU A 355 -89.77 -54.95 -28.18
CA GLU A 355 -88.78 -53.89 -28.45
C GLU A 355 -89.48 -52.54 -28.33
N GLU A 356 -89.89 -52.17 -27.12
CA GLU A 356 -90.41 -50.83 -26.84
C GLU A 356 -90.01 -50.41 -25.44
N LYS A 357 -88.69 -50.23 -25.22
CA LYS A 357 -88.12 -49.39 -24.15
C LYS A 357 -86.60 -49.13 -24.28
N LEU A 358 -86.11 -48.97 -25.51
CA LEU A 358 -84.76 -48.49 -25.81
C LEU A 358 -84.80 -47.18 -26.60
N THR A 359 -85.47 -46.16 -26.08
CA THR A 359 -85.33 -44.78 -26.57
C THR A 359 -85.59 -43.78 -25.45
N THR A 360 -84.62 -43.64 -24.55
CA THR A 360 -84.55 -42.45 -23.68
C THR A 360 -83.09 -42.14 -23.39
N TYR A 361 -82.65 -40.98 -23.90
CA TYR A 361 -81.41 -40.28 -23.62
C TYR A 361 -80.13 -40.77 -24.32
N ASP A 362 -80.08 -40.61 -25.64
CA ASP A 362 -78.86 -40.09 -26.27
C ASP A 362 -79.16 -38.70 -26.84
N ARG A 363 -78.91 -37.68 -26.01
CA ARG A 363 -78.87 -36.28 -26.41
C ARG A 363 -77.82 -35.58 -25.56
N SER A 364 -76.57 -35.91 -25.79
CA SER A 364 -75.48 -35.00 -25.48
C SER A 364 -75.42 -33.95 -26.60
N PRO A 365 -75.71 -32.67 -26.34
CA PRO A 365 -75.36 -31.63 -27.30
C PRO A 365 -73.83 -31.60 -27.39
N SER A 366 -73.30 -31.51 -28.62
CA SER A 366 -71.92 -31.10 -28.87
C SER A 366 -71.70 -29.71 -28.29
N LEU A 367 -71.41 -29.63 -27.00
CA LEU A 367 -70.91 -28.41 -26.38
C LEU A 367 -69.50 -28.22 -26.92
N LYS A 368 -69.37 -27.21 -27.78
CA LYS A 368 -68.10 -26.55 -28.04
C LYS A 368 -67.46 -26.31 -26.67
N HIS A 369 -66.39 -27.04 -26.36
CA HIS A 369 -65.54 -26.69 -25.24
C HIS A 369 -64.95 -25.31 -25.56
N SER A 370 -65.57 -24.25 -25.07
CA SER A 370 -64.88 -23.00 -24.80
C SER A 370 -63.80 -23.36 -23.78
N SER A 371 -62.58 -23.57 -24.27
CA SER A 371 -61.42 -23.87 -23.43
C SER A 371 -61.30 -22.74 -22.40
N LEU A 372 -61.22 -23.06 -21.10
CA LEU A 372 -60.97 -22.09 -20.02
C LEU A 372 -59.68 -21.26 -20.24
N LEU A 373 -58.85 -21.67 -21.20
CA LEU A 373 -57.63 -21.00 -21.64
C LEU A 373 -57.88 -19.84 -22.64
N ASP A 374 -59.12 -19.63 -23.11
CA ASP A 374 -59.47 -18.47 -23.94
C ASP A 374 -59.75 -17.19 -23.13
N GLU A 375 -59.89 -17.29 -21.80
CA GLU A 375 -60.09 -16.13 -20.91
C GLU A 375 -58.76 -15.52 -20.43
N SER A 376 -57.63 -16.17 -20.71
CA SER A 376 -56.29 -15.71 -20.33
C SER A 376 -55.45 -15.44 -21.59
N PHE A 377 -54.81 -14.27 -21.65
CA PHE A 377 -54.02 -13.82 -22.80
C PHE A 377 -52.53 -13.81 -22.48
N LEU A 378 -51.72 -14.30 -23.42
CA LEU A 378 -50.26 -14.23 -23.40
C LEU A 378 -49.80 -13.15 -24.38
N GLU A 379 -48.82 -12.36 -23.98
CA GLU A 379 -48.28 -11.27 -24.80
C GLU A 379 -46.94 -11.64 -25.42
N CYS A 380 -46.75 -11.26 -26.67
CA CYS A 380 -45.42 -11.23 -27.25
C CYS A 380 -44.55 -10.20 -26.51
N PRO A 381 -43.38 -10.58 -25.98
CA PRO A 381 -42.54 -9.66 -25.21
C PRO A 381 -41.94 -8.53 -26.06
N ARG A 382 -41.96 -8.66 -27.39
CA ARG A 382 -41.45 -7.67 -28.35
C ARG A 382 -42.55 -6.67 -28.75
N CYS A 383 -43.58 -7.14 -29.46
CA CYS A 383 -44.62 -6.26 -30.04
C CYS A 383 -45.88 -6.07 -29.18
N LYS A 384 -45.99 -6.74 -28.01
CA LYS A 384 -47.15 -6.70 -27.09
C LYS A 384 -48.48 -7.17 -27.67
N VAL A 385 -48.49 -7.83 -28.83
CA VAL A 385 -49.69 -8.46 -29.37
C VAL A 385 -50.14 -9.60 -28.45
N GLN A 386 -51.43 -9.59 -28.12
CA GLN A 386 -52.07 -10.54 -27.22
C GLN A 386 -52.61 -11.74 -28.00
N TYR A 387 -52.32 -12.93 -27.49
CA TYR A 387 -52.81 -14.22 -28.00
C TYR A 387 -53.55 -14.95 -26.89
N PRO A 388 -54.72 -15.56 -27.15
CA PRO A 388 -55.37 -16.45 -26.20
C PRO A 388 -54.42 -17.60 -25.81
N THR A 389 -54.46 -18.05 -24.55
CA THR A 389 -53.57 -19.12 -24.06
C THR A 389 -53.81 -20.45 -24.82
N SER A 390 -55.02 -20.65 -25.36
CA SER A 390 -55.35 -21.75 -26.26
C SER A 390 -54.51 -21.77 -27.55
N GLN A 391 -54.01 -20.61 -28.00
CA GLN A 391 -53.24 -20.39 -29.22
C GLN A 391 -51.73 -20.20 -28.96
N HIS A 392 -51.20 -20.71 -27.86
CA HIS A 392 -49.78 -20.59 -27.49
C HIS A 392 -48.79 -21.03 -28.60
N ARG A 393 -49.14 -22.03 -29.44
CA ARG A 393 -48.29 -22.43 -30.58
C ARG A 393 -48.16 -21.34 -31.64
N GLU A 394 -49.20 -20.54 -31.84
CA GLU A 394 -49.22 -19.44 -32.82
C GLU A 394 -48.43 -18.25 -32.30
N LEU A 395 -48.47 -17.98 -30.98
CA LEU A 395 -47.58 -17.02 -30.32
C LEU A 395 -46.10 -17.40 -30.46
N LEU A 396 -45.74 -18.67 -30.27
CA LEU A 396 -44.35 -19.11 -30.44
C LEU A 396 -43.86 -18.93 -31.88
N ALA A 397 -44.68 -19.33 -32.86
CA ALA A 397 -44.38 -19.09 -34.26
C ALA A 397 -44.27 -17.60 -34.58
N HIS A 398 -45.09 -16.75 -33.95
CA HIS A 398 -44.98 -15.29 -34.07
C HIS A 398 -43.68 -14.75 -33.48
N ILE A 399 -43.26 -15.20 -32.28
CA ILE A 399 -42.02 -14.78 -31.61
C ILE A 399 -40.79 -15.07 -32.47
N ASP A 400 -40.77 -16.19 -33.18
CA ASP A 400 -39.65 -16.59 -34.04
C ASP A 400 -39.40 -15.61 -35.21
N PHE A 401 -40.43 -14.90 -35.68
CA PHE A 401 -40.35 -13.92 -36.77
C PHE A 401 -40.59 -12.46 -36.34
N CYS A 402 -40.89 -12.22 -35.05
CA CYS A 402 -41.23 -10.89 -34.54
C CYS A 402 -39.97 -10.05 -34.28
N THR A 403 -39.82 -8.91 -34.98
CA THR A 403 -38.62 -8.04 -34.92
C THR A 403 -38.88 -6.58 -34.47
N ALA A 404 -39.93 -6.32 -33.68
CA ALA A 404 -40.09 -5.04 -32.97
C ALA A 404 -40.82 -5.24 -31.65
#